data_AF-A0A2D5RUT1-F1
#
_entry.id   AF-A0A2D5RUT1-F1
#
_cell.length_a   1.000
_cell.length_b   1.000
_cell.length_c   1.000
_cell.angle_alpha   90.00
_cell.angle_beta   90.00
_cell.angle_gamma   90.00
#
_symmetry.space_group_name_H-M   'P 1'
#
loop_
_entity.id
_entity.type
_entity.pdbx_description
1 polymer ?
#
loop_
_entity_poly.entity_id
_entity_poly.type
_entity_poly.pdbx_seq_one_letter_code
_entity_poly.pdbx_strand_id
1 'polypeptide(L)'
;MNPWMLGQAIVTGLLVLLVLLLFWQLLRQRHVNRHQLAVLEKQLELNNQQLTAAQSETEELRAGIIGVGQRVLTLDQRVLTLENQLSQLHGAYTELAEQQQALSLTDPESKIYTRAMKMVQLGADLEEIMRECELPRAEAELLFNLHQAKS
;
A
#
# COMPACT_ATOMS: atom_id res chain seq x y z
N MET A 1 -13.35 -35.36 99.72
CA MET A 1 -13.44 -34.55 98.48
C MET A 1 -14.68 -35.02 97.73
N ASN A 2 -15.68 -34.16 97.53
CA ASN A 2 -16.99 -34.60 97.04
C ASN A 2 -16.91 -34.91 95.53
N PRO A 3 -17.40 -36.07 95.05
CA PRO A 3 -17.27 -36.51 93.66
C PRO A 3 -17.89 -35.54 92.65
N TRP A 4 -18.87 -34.73 93.08
CA TRP A 4 -19.55 -33.73 92.25
C TRP A 4 -18.65 -32.54 91.85
N MET A 5 -17.72 -32.11 92.72
CA MET A 5 -16.79 -31.01 92.41
C MET A 5 -15.73 -31.42 91.37
N LEU A 6 -15.31 -32.69 91.39
CA LEU A 6 -14.37 -33.22 90.40
C LEU A 6 -15.00 -33.28 89.01
N GLY A 7 -16.28 -33.65 88.91
CA GLY A 7 -17.02 -33.67 87.64
C GLY A 7 -17.11 -32.29 86.97
N GLN A 8 -17.36 -31.22 87.75
CA GLN A 8 -17.47 -29.87 87.20
C GLN A 8 -16.14 -29.33 86.68
N ALA A 9 -15.03 -29.59 87.38
CA ALA A 9 -13.70 -29.16 86.93
C ALA A 9 -13.29 -29.79 85.60
N ILE A 10 -13.69 -31.05 85.35
CA ILE A 10 -13.42 -31.74 84.09
C ILE A 10 -14.21 -31.10 82.93
N VAL A 11 -15.50 -30.81 83.16
CA VAL A 11 -16.36 -30.20 82.12
C VAL A 11 -15.86 -28.81 81.73
N THR A 12 -15.50 -27.97 82.69
CA THR A 12 -14.97 -26.62 82.39
C THR A 12 -13.62 -26.69 81.69
N GLY A 13 -12.73 -27.61 82.08
CA GLY A 13 -11.46 -27.84 81.41
C GLY A 13 -11.64 -28.26 79.94
N LEU A 14 -12.57 -29.17 79.66
CA LEU A 14 -12.89 -29.60 78.29
C LEU A 14 -13.47 -28.45 77.45
N LEU A 15 -14.31 -27.61 78.04
CA LEU A 15 -14.93 -26.48 77.36
C LEU A 15 -13.89 -25.42 76.98
N VAL A 16 -12.97 -25.09 77.90
CA VAL A 16 -11.84 -24.18 77.64
C VAL A 16 -10.93 -24.75 76.54
N LEU A 17 -10.62 -26.05 76.60
CA LEU A 17 -9.79 -26.70 75.59
C LEU A 17 -10.44 -26.69 74.21
N LEU A 18 -11.75 -26.91 74.13
CA LEU A 18 -12.52 -26.84 72.89
C LEU A 18 -12.52 -25.41 72.32
N VAL A 19 -12.71 -24.38 73.16
CA VAL A 19 -12.64 -22.97 72.73
C VAL A 19 -11.24 -22.62 72.22
N LEU A 20 -10.18 -23.07 72.89
CA LEU A 20 -8.79 -22.86 72.43
C LEU A 20 -8.50 -23.53 71.09
N LEU A 21 -9.00 -24.77 70.88
CA LEU A 21 -8.86 -25.47 69.61
C LEU A 21 -9.61 -24.77 68.47
N LEU A 22 -10.85 -24.31 68.70
CA LEU A 22 -11.61 -23.54 67.72
C LEU A 22 -10.93 -22.21 67.39
N PHE A 23 -10.44 -21.50 68.40
CA PHE A 23 -9.70 -20.26 68.21
C PHE A 23 -8.42 -20.50 67.38
N TRP A 24 -7.68 -21.58 67.66
CA TRP A 24 -6.50 -21.94 66.90
C TRP A 24 -6.83 -22.31 65.44
N GLN A 25 -7.91 -23.07 65.20
CA GLN A 25 -8.39 -23.38 63.86
C GLN A 25 -8.80 -22.12 63.09
N LEU A 26 -9.52 -21.19 63.71
CA LEU A 26 -9.91 -19.90 63.11
C LEU A 26 -8.69 -19.06 62.74
N LEU A 27 -7.68 -18.98 63.62
CA LEU A 27 -6.44 -18.27 63.31
C LEU A 27 -5.68 -18.93 62.16
N ARG A 28 -5.54 -20.26 62.19
CA ARG A 28 -4.89 -21.02 61.12
C ARG A 28 -5.60 -20.85 59.78
N GLN A 29 -6.94 -20.90 59.78
CA GLN A 29 -7.75 -20.71 58.59
C GLN A 29 -7.66 -19.28 58.06
N ARG A 30 -7.65 -18.27 58.95
CA ARG A 30 -7.40 -16.87 58.56
C ARG A 30 -6.01 -16.69 57.96
N HIS A 31 -4.98 -17.34 58.51
CA HIS A 31 -3.63 -17.31 57.94
C HIS A 31 -3.61 -17.89 56.52
N VAL A 32 -4.17 -19.09 56.31
CA VAL A 32 -4.21 -19.73 54.99
C VAL A 32 -5.04 -18.90 54.00
N ASN A 33 -6.21 -18.42 54.40
CA ASN A 33 -7.06 -17.57 53.55
C ASN A 33 -6.36 -16.26 53.17
N ARG A 34 -5.60 -15.65 54.08
CA ARG A 34 -4.80 -14.44 53.78
C ARG A 34 -3.72 -14.72 52.73
N HIS A 35 -3.06 -15.87 52.79
CA HIS A 35 -2.08 -16.24 51.77
C HIS A 35 -2.72 -16.49 50.40
N GLN A 36 -3.87 -17.18 50.37
CA GLN A 36 -4.60 -17.40 49.11
C GLN A 36 -5.08 -16.09 48.49
N LEU A 37 -5.60 -15.16 49.30
CA LEU A 37 -5.99 -13.83 48.85
C LEU A 37 -4.79 -13.04 48.30
N ALA A 38 -3.64 -13.06 48.97
CA ALA A 38 -2.44 -12.38 48.49
C ALA A 38 -1.92 -12.94 47.16
N VAL A 39 -2.00 -14.26 46.96
CA VAL A 39 -1.62 -14.89 45.67
C VAL A 39 -2.63 -14.52 44.58
N LEU A 40 -3.92 -14.55 44.89
CA LEU A 40 -4.98 -14.20 43.94
C LEU A 40 -4.89 -12.72 43.53
N GLU A 41 -4.64 -11.82 44.48
CA GLU A 41 -4.43 -10.40 44.24
C GLU A 41 -3.25 -10.18 43.30
N LYS A 42 -2.12 -10.86 43.55
CA LYS A 42 -0.96 -10.82 42.65
C LYS A 42 -1.27 -11.34 41.25
N GLN A 43 -2.06 -12.40 41.13
CA GLN A 43 -2.49 -12.92 39.81
C GLN A 43 -3.40 -11.92 39.08
N LEU A 44 -4.31 -11.26 39.81
CA LEU A 44 -5.16 -10.21 39.25
C LEU A 44 -4.33 -9.01 38.79
N GLU A 45 -3.34 -8.58 39.56
CA GLU A 45 -2.41 -7.51 39.17
C GLU A 45 -1.65 -7.87 37.90
N LEU A 46 -1.08 -9.08 37.83
CA LEU A 46 -0.36 -9.54 36.64
C LEU A 46 -1.27 -9.61 35.41
N ASN A 47 -2.49 -10.15 35.55
CA ASN A 47 -3.46 -10.18 34.46
C ASN A 47 -3.87 -8.77 34.02
N ASN A 48 -4.07 -7.85 34.96
CA ASN A 48 -4.42 -6.46 34.65
C ASN A 48 -3.28 -5.74 33.93
N GLN A 49 -2.03 -6.00 34.33
CA GLN A 49 -0.85 -5.50 33.61
C GLN A 49 -0.78 -6.05 32.18
N GLN A 50 -1.03 -7.35 31.98
CA GLN A 50 -1.07 -7.96 30.65
C GLN A 50 -2.19 -7.37 29.78
N LEU A 51 -3.38 -7.19 30.34
CA LEU A 51 -4.49 -6.54 29.64
C LEU A 51 -4.15 -5.11 29.24
N THR A 52 -3.54 -4.34 30.14
CA THR A 52 -3.13 -2.95 29.87
C THR A 52 -2.07 -2.91 28.76
N ALA A 53 -1.09 -3.81 28.79
CA ALA A 53 -0.06 -3.92 27.76
C ALA A 53 -0.66 -4.31 26.40
N ALA A 54 -1.56 -5.30 26.39
CA ALA A 54 -2.27 -5.69 25.18
C ALA A 54 -3.14 -4.54 24.64
N GLN A 55 -3.81 -3.78 25.50
CA GLN A 55 -4.56 -2.59 25.10
C GLN A 55 -3.65 -1.55 24.44
N SER A 56 -2.49 -1.24 25.03
CA SER A 56 -1.54 -0.31 24.40
C SER A 56 -1.04 -0.80 23.04
N GLU A 57 -0.74 -2.10 22.90
CA GLU A 57 -0.33 -2.68 21.62
C GLU A 57 -1.47 -2.56 20.58
N THR A 58 -2.72 -2.81 20.98
CA THR A 58 -3.85 -2.63 20.07
C THR A 58 -4.09 -1.17 19.67
N GLU A 59 -3.82 -0.21 20.55
CA GLU A 59 -3.91 1.21 20.23
C GLU A 59 -2.82 1.64 19.23
N GLU A 60 -1.59 1.16 19.42
CA GLU A 60 -0.49 1.39 18.48
C GLU A 60 -0.79 0.77 17.10
N LEU A 61 -1.28 -0.47 17.07
CA LEU A 61 -1.71 -1.12 15.84
C LEU A 61 -2.84 -0.37 15.16
N ARG A 62 -3.83 0.12 15.93
CA ARG A 62 -4.94 0.91 15.40
C ARG A 62 -4.46 2.21 14.77
N ALA A 63 -3.54 2.93 15.43
CA ALA A 63 -2.91 4.12 14.88
C ALA A 63 -2.13 3.79 13.59
N GLY A 64 -1.39 2.68 13.58
CA GLY A 64 -0.67 2.19 12.42
C GLY A 64 -1.60 1.90 11.23
N ILE A 65 -2.71 1.19 11.46
CA ILE A 65 -3.71 0.87 10.43
C ILE A 65 -4.35 2.14 9.86
N ILE A 66 -4.69 3.12 10.70
CA ILE A 66 -5.22 4.41 10.24
C ILE A 66 -4.18 5.12 9.35
N GLY A 67 -2.92 5.14 9.76
CA GLY A 67 -1.84 5.73 8.97
C GLY A 67 -1.64 5.04 7.61
N VAL A 68 -1.73 3.71 7.57
CA VAL A 68 -1.71 2.94 6.31
C VAL A 68 -2.92 3.27 5.45
N GLY A 69 -4.13 3.32 6.02
CA GLY A 69 -5.35 3.67 5.30
C GLY A 69 -5.27 5.07 4.65
N GLN A 70 -4.74 6.06 5.38
CA GLN A 70 -4.49 7.39 4.82
C GLN A 70 -3.51 7.36 3.64
N ARG A 71 -2.40 6.60 3.77
CA ARG A 71 -1.44 6.45 2.66
C ARG A 71 -2.07 5.79 1.45
N VAL A 72 -2.89 4.75 1.64
CA VAL A 72 -3.62 4.11 0.55
C VAL A 72 -4.54 5.11 -0.16
N LEU A 73 -5.31 5.91 0.58
CA LEU A 73 -6.15 6.96 -0.02
C LEU A 73 -5.33 8.00 -0.80
N THR A 74 -4.16 8.40 -0.29
CA THR A 74 -3.29 9.33 -1.04
C THR A 74 -2.69 8.72 -2.29
N LEU A 75 -2.39 7.41 -2.27
CA LEU A 75 -1.90 6.69 -3.44
C LEU A 75 -3.00 6.54 -4.48
N ASP A 76 -4.22 6.21 -4.05
CA ASP A 76 -5.40 6.12 -4.92
C ASP A 76 -5.66 7.45 -5.63
N GLN A 77 -5.63 8.56 -4.90
CA GLN A 77 -5.72 9.90 -5.49
C GLN A 77 -4.61 10.18 -6.50
N ARG A 78 -3.36 9.78 -6.20
CA ARG A 78 -2.24 9.94 -7.14
C ARG A 78 -2.44 9.11 -8.41
N VAL A 79 -2.92 7.88 -8.29
CA VAL A 79 -3.25 7.02 -9.43
C VAL A 79 -4.30 7.69 -10.31
N LEU A 80 -5.41 8.18 -9.73
CA LEU A 80 -6.43 8.90 -10.47
C LEU A 80 -5.90 10.16 -11.18
N THR A 81 -4.99 10.90 -10.54
CA THR A 81 -4.35 12.06 -11.20
C THR A 81 -3.46 11.65 -12.37
N LEU A 82 -2.71 10.56 -12.23
CA LEU A 82 -1.86 10.03 -13.30
C LEU A 82 -2.69 9.50 -14.46
N GLU A 83 -3.80 8.83 -14.19
CA GLU A 83 -4.74 8.37 -15.22
C GLU A 83 -5.32 9.53 -16.01
N ASN A 84 -5.71 10.62 -15.34
CA ASN A 84 -6.17 11.84 -16.00
C ASN A 84 -5.07 12.51 -16.83
N GLN A 85 -3.84 12.54 -16.34
CA GLN A 85 -2.71 13.08 -17.12
C GLN A 85 -2.43 12.22 -18.35
N LEU A 86 -2.48 10.89 -18.22
CA LEU A 86 -2.31 9.98 -19.34
C LEU A 86 -3.41 10.14 -20.38
N SER A 87 -4.68 10.32 -19.96
CA SER A 87 -5.78 10.53 -20.90
C SER A 87 -5.64 11.85 -21.67
N GLN A 88 -5.23 12.92 -20.99
CA GLN A 88 -4.93 14.21 -21.63
C GLN A 88 -3.77 14.10 -22.63
N LEU A 89 -2.69 13.42 -22.22
CA LEU A 89 -1.50 13.25 -23.05
C LEU A 89 -1.81 12.37 -24.27
N HIS A 90 -2.66 11.36 -24.11
CA HIS A 90 -3.18 10.57 -25.23
C HIS A 90 -4.01 11.42 -26.18
N GLY A 91 -4.91 12.27 -25.67
CA GLY A 91 -5.68 13.20 -26.49
C GLY A 91 -4.80 14.17 -27.30
N ALA A 92 -3.79 14.77 -26.66
CA ALA A 92 -2.83 15.63 -27.33
C ALA A 92 -2.02 14.87 -28.40
N TYR A 93 -1.63 13.62 -28.11
CA TYR A 93 -0.94 12.78 -29.09
C TYR A 93 -1.82 12.47 -30.31
N THR A 94 -3.10 12.15 -30.10
CA THR A 94 -4.04 11.90 -31.19
C THR A 94 -4.25 13.14 -32.05
N GLU A 95 -4.40 14.32 -31.44
CA GLU A 95 -4.52 15.58 -32.19
C GLU A 95 -3.26 15.87 -33.01
N LEU A 96 -2.08 15.67 -32.43
CA LEU A 96 -0.81 15.87 -33.13
C LEU A 96 -0.64 14.90 -34.30
N ALA A 97 -1.07 13.64 -34.12
CA ALA A 97 -1.05 12.62 -35.16
C ALA A 97 -1.98 12.98 -36.32
N GLU A 98 -3.19 13.49 -36.02
CA GLU A 98 -4.12 13.99 -37.04
C GLU A 98 -3.55 15.19 -37.80
N GLN A 99 -2.92 16.14 -37.10
CA GLN A 99 -2.25 17.28 -37.74
C GLN A 99 -1.09 16.83 -38.66
N GLN A 100 -0.27 15.88 -38.22
CA GLN A 100 0.79 15.31 -39.07
C GLN A 100 0.21 14.62 -40.30
N GLN A 101 -0.88 13.87 -40.14
CA GLN A 101 -1.54 13.23 -41.27
C GLN A 101 -2.10 14.28 -42.25
N ALA A 102 -2.72 15.35 -41.75
CA ALA A 102 -3.20 16.46 -42.58
C ALA A 102 -2.06 17.16 -43.33
N LEU A 103 -0.92 17.42 -42.68
CA LEU A 103 0.27 18.00 -43.33
C LEU A 103 0.83 17.07 -44.41
N SER A 104 0.90 15.76 -44.17
CA SER A 104 1.35 14.78 -45.17
C SER A 104 0.44 14.70 -46.41
N LEU A 105 -0.84 15.07 -46.26
CA LEU A 105 -1.79 15.16 -47.36
C LEU A 105 -1.69 16.50 -48.10
N THR A 106 -1.27 17.56 -47.41
CA THR A 106 -1.21 18.94 -47.92
C THR A 106 0.07 19.27 -48.68
N ASP A 107 1.06 18.37 -48.71
CA ASP A 107 2.27 18.54 -49.51
C ASP A 107 2.25 17.64 -50.77
N PRO A 108 1.39 17.93 -51.78
CA PRO A 108 1.37 17.19 -53.03
C PRO A 108 2.67 17.37 -53.82
N GLU A 109 3.36 18.51 -53.67
CA GLU A 109 4.66 18.76 -54.31
C GLU A 109 5.72 17.78 -53.80
N SER A 110 5.84 17.54 -52.49
CA SER A 110 6.80 16.57 -51.95
C SER A 110 6.60 15.16 -52.49
N LYS A 111 5.36 14.76 -52.81
CA LYS A 111 5.05 13.46 -53.42
C LYS A 111 5.55 13.39 -54.86
N ILE A 112 5.40 14.48 -55.63
CA ILE A 112 5.94 14.59 -56.99
C ILE A 112 7.47 14.49 -56.96
N TYR A 113 8.13 15.24 -56.08
CA TYR A 113 9.60 15.17 -55.94
C TYR A 113 10.10 13.81 -55.45
N THR A 114 9.39 13.19 -54.48
CA THR A 114 9.74 11.84 -53.99
C THR A 114 9.55 10.78 -55.07
N ARG A 115 8.51 10.90 -55.90
CA ARG A 115 8.26 10.01 -57.05
C ARG A 115 9.31 10.21 -58.13
N ALA A 116 9.60 11.45 -58.51
CA ALA A 116 10.61 11.81 -59.50
C ALA A 116 12.00 11.27 -59.11
N MET A 117 12.39 11.45 -57.84
CA MET A 117 13.68 10.95 -57.35
C MET A 117 13.77 9.41 -57.41
N LYS A 118 12.69 8.68 -57.10
CA LYS A 118 12.66 7.21 -57.30
C LYS A 118 12.81 6.82 -58.78
N MET A 119 12.21 7.56 -59.70
CA MET A 119 12.36 7.31 -61.14
C MET A 119 13.80 7.55 -61.59
N VAL A 120 14.48 8.60 -61.10
CA VAL A 120 15.92 8.83 -61.34
C VAL A 120 16.76 7.66 -60.84
N GLN A 121 16.49 7.15 -59.63
CA GLN A 121 17.21 5.99 -59.07
C GLN A 121 17.02 4.69 -59.87
N LEU A 122 15.85 4.52 -60.48
CA LEU A 122 15.55 3.39 -61.37
C LEU A 122 16.12 3.58 -62.79
N GLY A 123 16.78 4.71 -63.07
CA GLY A 123 17.40 5.00 -64.36
C GLY A 123 16.43 5.52 -65.42
N ALA A 124 15.28 6.07 -65.04
CA ALA A 124 14.39 6.78 -65.96
C ALA A 124 15.13 7.96 -66.61
N ASP A 125 14.78 8.29 -67.85
CA ASP A 125 15.41 9.40 -68.58
C ASP A 125 14.84 10.77 -68.18
N LEU A 126 15.59 11.84 -68.44
CA LEU A 126 15.22 13.22 -68.06
C LEU A 126 13.84 13.61 -68.63
N GLU A 127 13.60 13.30 -69.90
CA GLU A 127 12.36 13.63 -70.60
C GLU A 127 11.16 12.83 -70.04
N GLU A 128 11.40 11.62 -69.55
CA GLU A 128 10.39 10.76 -68.95
C GLU A 128 9.92 11.31 -67.60
N ILE A 129 10.84 11.77 -66.76
CA ILE A 129 10.53 12.40 -65.47
C ILE A 129 9.81 13.73 -65.65
N MET A 130 10.24 14.56 -66.61
CA MET A 130 9.55 15.81 -66.94
C MET A 130 8.09 15.57 -67.35
N ARG A 131 7.82 14.53 -68.16
CA ARG A 131 6.47 14.21 -68.63
C ARG A 131 5.60 13.59 -67.54
N GLU A 132 6.14 12.66 -66.76
CA GLU A 132 5.37 11.84 -65.82
C GLU A 132 5.17 12.51 -64.45
N CYS A 133 6.10 13.38 -64.06
CA CYS A 133 6.03 14.15 -62.81
C CYS A 133 5.68 15.63 -63.05
N GLU A 134 5.44 16.04 -64.31
CA GLU A 134 5.11 17.41 -64.71
C GLU A 134 6.12 18.46 -64.21
N LEU A 135 7.39 18.06 -64.06
CA LEU A 135 8.46 18.92 -63.54
C LEU A 135 9.07 19.79 -64.66
N PRO A 136 9.35 21.07 -64.39
CA PRO A 136 10.16 21.91 -65.27
C PRO A 136 11.55 21.30 -65.49
N ARG A 137 12.11 21.52 -66.68
CA ARG A 137 13.43 21.00 -67.05
C ARG A 137 14.52 21.32 -66.03
N ALA A 138 14.54 22.54 -65.49
CA ALA A 138 15.55 22.96 -64.51
C ALA A 138 15.46 22.16 -63.19
N GLU A 139 14.26 21.78 -62.75
CA GLU A 139 14.05 20.99 -61.54
C GLU A 139 14.41 19.52 -61.77
N ALA A 140 14.05 18.97 -62.92
CA ALA A 140 14.43 17.62 -63.30
C ALA A 140 15.96 17.49 -63.42
N GLU A 141 16.64 18.42 -64.09
CA GLU A 141 18.11 18.45 -64.20
C GLU A 141 18.78 18.56 -62.83
N LEU A 142 18.24 19.37 -61.91
CA LEU A 142 18.75 19.46 -60.54
C LEU A 142 18.68 18.10 -59.81
N LEU A 143 17.57 17.37 -59.92
CA LEU A 143 17.41 16.06 -59.29
C LEU A 143 18.41 15.02 -59.81
N PHE A 144 18.71 15.02 -61.12
CA PHE A 144 19.74 14.16 -61.73
C PHE A 144 21.14 14.47 -61.21
N ASN A 145 21.49 15.76 -61.16
CA ASN A 145 22.79 16.21 -60.69
C ASN A 145 22.99 15.89 -59.20
N LEU A 146 21.92 16.02 -58.39
CA LEU A 146 21.95 15.67 -56.98
C LEU A 146 22.18 14.16 -56.76
N HIS A 147 21.56 13.31 -57.59
CA HIS A 147 21.77 11.86 -57.54
C HIS A 147 23.20 11.48 -57.94
N GLN A 148 23.73 12.06 -59.02
CA GLN A 148 25.12 11.86 -59.45
C GLN A 148 26.14 12.35 -58.40
N ALA A 149 25.82 13.40 -57.65
CA ALA A 149 26.70 13.90 -56.58
C ALA A 149 26.69 13.03 -55.30
N LYS A 150 25.66 12.18 -55.12
CA LYS A 150 25.49 11.30 -53.96
C LYS A 150 25.96 9.85 -54.22
N SER A 151 26.12 9.47 -55.48
CA SER A 151 26.65 8.18 -55.98
C SER A 151 28.16 8.26 -56.14
#